data_AF-M5CBJ1-F1
#
_entry.id   AF-M5CBJ1-F1
#
_cell.length_a   1.000
_cell.length_b   1.000
_cell.length_c   1.000
_cell.angle_alpha   90.00
_cell.angle_beta   90.00
_cell.angle_gamma   90.00
#
_symmetry.space_group_name_H-M   'P 1'
#
loop_
_entity.id
_entity.type
_entity.pdbx_description
1 polymer ?
#
loop_
_entity_poly.entity_id
_entity_poly.type
_entity_poly.pdbx_seq_one_letter_code
_entity_poly.pdbx_strand_id
1 'polypeptide(L)'
;MFSSHISDIGIAVPTWLSSRLVSSEAFSSSEDILAKLIQTNNTVISCGMSIVGGGVINDGDPDSTGLNPQWRRDVLAVWGYTGTWSYEIPTEDIKTIKEQVTNLTQRVGEIAGLDHASYFNEADP
;
A
#
# COMPACT_ATOMS: atom_id res chain seq x y z
N MET A 1 6.60 -25.57 24.14
CA MET A 1 7.19 -24.37 24.79
C MET A 1 6.41 -23.19 24.24
N PHE A 2 5.43 -22.68 25.00
CA PHE A 2 4.62 -21.54 24.58
C PHE A 2 5.40 -20.26 24.91
N SER A 3 5.67 -19.43 23.91
CA SER A 3 6.22 -18.09 24.12
C SER A 3 5.26 -17.31 25.01
N SER A 4 5.71 -16.91 26.20
CA SER A 4 4.95 -16.08 27.14
C SER A 4 5.10 -14.59 26.86
N HIS A 5 5.52 -14.21 25.65
CA HIS A 5 5.58 -12.81 25.24
C HIS A 5 4.27 -12.47 24.53
N ILE A 6 3.31 -11.98 25.31
CA ILE A 6 2.32 -11.06 24.77
C ILE A 6 3.14 -9.83 24.37
N SER A 7 3.39 -9.66 23.08
CA SER A 7 3.82 -8.37 22.55
C SER A 7 2.78 -7.36 23.02
N ASP A 8 3.19 -6.38 23.81
CA ASP A 8 2.32 -5.31 24.28
C ASP A 8 1.64 -4.67 23.06
N ILE A 9 0.37 -5.02 22.86
CA ILE A 9 -0.48 -4.61 21.73
C ILE A 9 -0.77 -3.10 21.72
N GLY A 10 -0.21 -2.35 22.69
CA GLY A 10 -0.38 -0.92 22.87
C GLY A 10 0.81 -0.02 22.47
N ILE A 11 1.93 -0.57 21.97
CA ILE A 11 3.03 0.30 21.50
C ILE A 11 2.69 0.75 20.07
N ALA A 12 2.21 1.99 19.94
CA ALA A 12 2.14 2.67 18.65
C ALA A 12 3.56 2.67 18.04
N VAL A 13 3.73 2.01 16.89
CA VAL A 13 5.01 2.02 16.19
C VAL A 13 4.99 3.18 15.20
N PRO A 14 6.00 4.08 15.18
CA PRO A 14 6.15 5.05 14.11
C PRO A 14 6.10 4.34 12.75
N THR A 15 5.24 4.84 11.87
CA THR A 15 5.00 4.23 10.57
C THR A 15 4.94 5.30 9.48
N TRP A 16 5.39 4.91 8.28
CA TRP A 16 5.16 5.61 7.03
C TRP A 16 4.35 4.69 6.13
N LEU A 17 3.06 5.03 5.97
CA LEU A 17 2.10 4.27 5.20
C LEU A 17 2.00 4.85 3.80
N SER A 18 1.74 3.97 2.84
CA SER A 18 1.51 4.37 1.46
C SER A 18 0.67 3.30 0.76
N SER A 19 -0.13 3.73 -0.21
CA SER A 19 -0.96 2.82 -1.00
C SER A 19 -1.19 3.30 -2.42
N ARG A 20 -1.52 2.36 -3.29
CA ARG A 20 -2.11 2.58 -4.62
C ARG A 20 -3.32 1.69 -4.81
N LEU A 21 -4.34 2.21 -5.49
CA LEU A 21 -5.39 1.38 -6.06
C LEU A 21 -4.82 0.70 -7.29
N VAL A 22 -5.00 -0.62 -7.42
CA VAL A 22 -4.50 -1.42 -8.54
C VAL A 22 -5.67 -2.09 -9.26
N SER A 23 -5.72 -1.94 -10.59
CA SER A 23 -6.80 -2.49 -11.40
C SER A 23 -6.66 -4.00 -11.61
N SER A 24 -7.75 -4.67 -11.97
CA SER A 24 -7.69 -6.10 -12.34
C SER A 24 -6.86 -6.32 -13.62
N GLU A 25 -6.92 -5.36 -14.55
CA GLU A 25 -6.08 -5.34 -15.76
C GLU A 25 -4.58 -5.26 -15.45
N ALA A 26 -4.18 -4.48 -14.44
CA ALA A 26 -2.78 -4.37 -14.04
C ALA A 26 -2.23 -5.71 -13.54
N PHE A 27 -3.03 -6.47 -12.78
CA PHE A 27 -2.65 -7.82 -12.35
C PHE A 27 -2.49 -8.79 -13.52
N SER A 28 -3.24 -8.61 -14.60
CA SER A 28 -3.15 -9.49 -15.78
C SER A 28 -2.03 -9.09 -16.75
N SER A 29 -1.73 -7.78 -16.85
CA SER A 29 -0.78 -7.24 -17.84
C SER A 29 0.63 -7.02 -17.30
N SER A 30 0.78 -6.87 -15.97
CA SER A 30 2.04 -6.52 -15.30
C SER A 30 2.41 -7.50 -14.18
N GLU A 31 1.92 -8.74 -14.25
CA GLU A 31 2.06 -9.77 -13.20
C GLU A 31 3.52 -9.95 -12.73
N ASP A 32 4.46 -10.09 -13.65
CA ASP A 32 5.88 -10.28 -13.34
C ASP A 32 6.50 -9.09 -12.61
N ILE A 33 6.06 -7.87 -12.93
CA ILE A 33 6.56 -6.64 -12.31
C ILE A 33 5.96 -6.50 -10.92
N LEU A 34 4.65 -6.70 -10.78
CA LEU A 34 3.95 -6.67 -9.50
C LEU A 34 4.51 -7.73 -8.55
N ALA A 35 4.74 -8.97 -9.01
CA ALA A 35 5.32 -10.04 -8.20
C ALA A 35 6.73 -9.71 -7.68
N LYS A 36 7.54 -9.00 -8.46
CA LYS A 36 8.85 -8.50 -8.02
C LYS A 36 8.73 -7.36 -7.02
N LEU A 37 7.71 -6.51 -7.16
CA LEU A 37 7.47 -5.38 -6.27
C LEU A 37 6.98 -5.81 -4.88
N ILE A 38 6.35 -6.98 -4.74
CA ILE A 38 6.03 -7.57 -3.41
C ILE A 38 7.31 -7.83 -2.59
N GLN A 39 8.40 -8.19 -3.27
CA GLN A 39 9.65 -8.55 -2.59
C GLN A 39 10.38 -7.27 -2.14
N THR A 40 10.29 -6.98 -0.84
CA THR A 40 11.09 -5.93 -0.22
C THR A 40 12.41 -6.56 0.26
N ASN A 41 13.54 -6.02 -0.17
CA ASN A 41 14.86 -6.44 0.33
C ASN A 41 15.21 -5.78 1.67
N ASN A 42 14.22 -5.23 2.37
CA ASN A 42 14.38 -4.42 3.57
C ASN A 42 13.48 -4.96 4.67
N THR A 43 14.08 -5.38 5.79
CA THR A 43 13.36 -5.96 6.95
C THR A 43 12.45 -4.96 7.67
N VAL A 44 12.63 -3.65 7.44
CA VAL A 44 11.81 -2.60 8.07
C VAL A 44 10.71 -2.07 7.14
N ILE A 45 10.65 -2.54 5.89
CA ILE A 45 9.57 -2.22 4.94
C ILE A 45 8.82 -3.49 4.61
N SER A 46 7.52 -3.49 4.90
CA SER A 46 6.61 -4.57 4.51
C SER A 46 5.74 -4.15 3.34
N CYS A 47 5.35 -5.12 2.53
CA CYS A 47 4.36 -4.97 1.47
C CYS A 47 3.12 -5.78 1.83
N GLY A 48 1.94 -5.23 1.58
CA GLY A 48 0.67 -5.90 1.78
C GLY A 48 -0.32 -5.48 0.72
N MET A 49 -1.37 -6.29 0.53
CA MET A 49 -2.49 -5.90 -0.32
C MET A 49 -3.81 -6.37 0.27
N SER A 50 -4.84 -5.56 0.07
CA SER A 50 -6.22 -5.87 0.41
C SER A 50 -7.02 -5.98 -0.88
N ILE A 51 -7.57 -7.16 -1.17
CA ILE A 51 -8.47 -7.37 -2.32
C ILE A 51 -9.87 -6.91 -1.90
N VAL A 52 -10.20 -5.65 -2.20
CA VAL A 52 -11.38 -4.96 -1.69
C VAL A 52 -12.16 -4.20 -2.77
N GLY A 53 -11.69 -4.23 -4.02
CA GLY A 53 -12.41 -3.69 -5.16
C GLY A 53 -13.30 -4.73 -5.85
N GLY A 54 -13.81 -4.36 -7.03
CA GLY A 54 -14.64 -5.25 -7.84
C GLY A 54 -16.09 -5.33 -7.38
N GLY A 55 -16.88 -6.11 -8.12
CA GLY A 55 -18.29 -6.38 -7.82
C GLY A 55 -19.10 -5.10 -7.59
N VAL A 56 -19.83 -5.04 -6.47
CA VAL A 56 -20.67 -3.89 -6.09
C VAL A 56 -19.91 -2.57 -5.96
N ILE A 57 -18.58 -2.63 -5.78
CA ILE A 57 -17.75 -1.43 -5.77
C ILE A 57 -17.58 -0.87 -7.19
N ASN A 58 -17.58 -1.68 -8.24
CA ASN A 58 -17.48 -1.15 -9.62
C ASN A 58 -18.83 -0.69 -10.17
N ASP A 59 -19.94 -1.26 -9.70
CA ASP A 59 -21.28 -1.06 -10.28
C ASP A 59 -21.99 0.23 -9.82
N GLY A 60 -21.43 0.95 -8.84
CA GLY A 60 -22.01 2.18 -8.32
C GLY A 60 -21.72 3.40 -9.20
N ASP A 61 -22.70 4.30 -9.33
CA ASP A 61 -22.50 5.59 -10.00
C ASP A 61 -21.34 6.37 -9.33
N PRO A 62 -20.26 6.70 -10.06
CA PRO A 62 -19.09 7.37 -9.50
C PRO A 62 -19.42 8.74 -8.88
N ASP A 63 -20.47 9.41 -9.34
CA ASP A 63 -20.85 10.75 -8.87
C ASP A 63 -21.85 10.71 -7.71
N SER A 64 -22.34 9.52 -7.34
CA SER A 64 -23.33 9.35 -6.25
C SER A 64 -22.74 9.46 -4.84
N THR A 65 -21.40 9.41 -4.70
CA THR A 65 -20.69 9.45 -3.42
C THR A 65 -19.42 10.28 -3.53
N GLY A 66 -18.87 10.78 -2.41
CA GLY A 66 -17.57 11.45 -2.38
C GLY A 66 -16.34 10.52 -2.51
N LEU A 67 -16.53 9.30 -3.02
CA LEU A 67 -15.45 8.35 -3.24
C LEU A 67 -14.65 8.75 -4.48
N ASN A 68 -13.32 8.60 -4.45
CA ASN A 68 -12.50 8.82 -5.66
C ASN A 68 -13.06 7.96 -6.81
N PRO A 69 -13.43 8.54 -7.97
CA PRO A 69 -14.05 7.81 -9.08
C PRO A 69 -13.23 6.61 -9.58
N GLN A 70 -11.91 6.61 -9.35
CA GLN A 70 -11.03 5.50 -9.70
C GLN A 70 -11.43 4.20 -9.00
N TRP A 71 -12.06 4.26 -7.82
CA TRP A 71 -12.65 3.08 -7.17
C TRP A 71 -13.70 2.36 -8.03
N ARG A 72 -14.36 3.06 -8.95
CA ARG A 72 -15.34 2.48 -9.88
C ARG A 72 -14.72 2.00 -11.18
N ARG A 73 -13.44 2.30 -11.42
CA ARG A 73 -12.75 2.05 -12.70
C ARG A 73 -11.93 0.76 -12.66
N ASP A 74 -12.57 -0.34 -12.26
CA ASP A 74 -11.93 -1.67 -12.21
C ASP A 74 -10.86 -1.85 -11.12
N VAL A 75 -10.99 -1.19 -9.96
CA VAL A 75 -10.13 -1.52 -8.81
C VAL A 75 -10.33 -2.97 -8.41
N LEU A 76 -9.23 -3.69 -8.18
CA LEU A 76 -9.24 -5.01 -7.56
C LEU A 76 -8.65 -4.95 -6.15
N ALA A 77 -7.54 -4.23 -5.97
CA ALA A 77 -6.82 -4.21 -4.71
C ALA A 77 -6.34 -2.81 -4.30
N VAL A 78 -6.21 -2.63 -2.99
CA VAL A 78 -5.36 -1.60 -2.39
C VAL A 78 -4.01 -2.25 -2.12
N TRP A 79 -2.97 -1.79 -2.80
CA TRP A 79 -1.59 -2.25 -2.64
C TRP A 79 -0.83 -1.26 -1.78
N GLY A 80 -0.22 -1.71 -0.69
CA GLY A 80 0.45 -0.82 0.25
C GLY A 80 1.86 -1.25 0.65
N TYR A 81 2.69 -0.24 0.94
CA TYR A 81 3.96 -0.41 1.61
C TYR A 81 3.94 0.32 2.94
N THR A 82 4.53 -0.33 3.94
CA THR A 82 4.60 0.17 5.30
C THR A 82 6.04 0.11 5.78
N GLY A 83 6.65 1.29 5.97
CA GLY A 83 7.93 1.43 6.63
C GLY A 83 7.73 1.65 8.12
N THR A 84 8.40 0.88 8.97
CA THR A 84 8.31 1.00 10.44
C THR A 84 9.67 1.17 11.07
N TRP A 85 9.76 1.84 12.22
CA TRP A 85 11.02 2.00 12.92
C TRP A 85 10.83 2.13 14.43
N SER A 86 11.91 1.89 15.19
CA SER A 86 11.93 2.15 16.63
C SER A 86 12.17 3.63 16.92
N TYR A 87 11.80 4.10 18.11
CA TYR A 87 11.96 5.50 18.52
C TYR A 87 13.42 5.99 18.60
N GLU A 88 14.39 5.07 18.60
CA GLU A 88 15.81 5.36 18.82
C GLU A 88 16.61 5.43 17.51
N ILE A 89 16.00 5.16 16.36
CA ILE A 89 16.68 5.13 15.07
C ILE A 89 17.16 6.55 14.65
N PRO A 90 18.33 6.69 14.00
CA PRO A 90 18.78 7.95 13.43
C PRO A 90 17.78 8.57 12.44
N THR A 91 17.67 9.91 12.44
CA THR A 91 16.77 10.64 11.53
C THR A 91 17.05 10.37 10.04
N GLU A 92 18.31 10.16 9.66
CA GLU A 92 18.69 9.84 8.27
C GLU A 92 18.16 8.47 7.83
N ASP A 93 18.09 7.50 8.74
CA ASP A 93 17.52 6.19 8.45
C ASP A 93 15.99 6.31 8.29
N ILE A 94 15.33 7.13 9.11
CA ILE A 94 13.89 7.46 8.93
C ILE A 94 13.66 8.05 7.54
N LYS A 95 14.47 9.03 7.14
CA LYS A 95 14.37 9.65 5.82
C LYS A 95 14.54 8.62 4.70
N THR A 96 15.54 7.75 4.83
CA THR A 96 15.79 6.67 3.88
C THR A 96 14.60 5.71 3.78
N ILE A 97 13.98 5.34 4.90
CA ILE A 97 12.77 4.50 4.91
C ILE A 97 11.63 5.18 4.15
N LYS A 98 11.37 6.46 4.43
CA LYS A 98 10.31 7.23 3.76
C LYS A 98 10.54 7.29 2.25
N GLU A 99 11.75 7.65 1.83
CA GLU A 99 12.11 7.71 0.41
C GLU A 99 11.94 6.35 -0.29
N GLN A 100 12.35 5.26 0.36
CA GLN A 100 12.19 3.92 -0.19
C GLN A 100 10.72 3.52 -0.33
N VAL A 101 9.90 3.78 0.69
CA VAL A 101 8.45 3.53 0.66
C VAL A 101 7.79 4.35 -0.45
N THR A 102 8.07 5.65 -0.53
CA THR A 102 7.57 6.52 -1.60
C THR A 102 7.97 5.99 -2.97
N ASN A 103 9.24 5.65 -3.18
CA ASN A 103 9.72 5.15 -4.47
C ASN A 103 9.04 3.83 -4.88
N LEU A 104 8.86 2.90 -3.95
CA LEU A 104 8.14 1.64 -4.22
C LEU A 104 6.67 1.91 -4.58
N THR A 105 6.02 2.82 -3.88
CA THR A 105 4.63 3.22 -4.12
C THR A 105 4.45 3.92 -5.46
N GLN A 106 5.40 4.76 -5.89
CA GLN A 106 5.37 5.38 -7.21
C GLN A 106 5.51 4.33 -8.31
N ARG A 107 6.43 3.37 -8.16
CA ARG A 107 6.61 2.28 -9.13
C ARG A 107 5.37 1.40 -9.28
N VAL A 108 4.62 1.16 -8.20
CA VAL A 108 3.31 0.50 -8.32
C VAL A 108 2.34 1.41 -9.06
N GLY A 109 2.30 2.70 -8.73
CA GLY A 109 1.41 3.67 -9.38
C GLY A 109 1.57 3.75 -10.90
N GLU A 110 2.82 3.64 -11.39
CA GLU A 110 3.16 3.63 -12.82
C GLU A 110 2.52 2.47 -13.60
N ILE A 111 2.25 1.33 -12.93
CA ILE A 111 1.71 0.11 -13.55
C ILE A 111 0.30 -0.24 -13.06
N ALA A 112 -0.23 0.51 -12.09
CA ALA A 112 -1.48 0.20 -11.40
C ALA A 112 -2.74 0.40 -12.26
N GLY A 113 -2.62 1.12 -13.39
CA GLY A 113 -3.70 1.33 -14.35
C GLY A 113 -4.78 2.33 -13.91
N LEU A 114 -4.55 3.10 -12.84
CA LEU A 114 -5.59 3.93 -12.19
C LEU A 114 -5.10 5.34 -11.83
N ASP A 115 -4.39 6.01 -12.73
CA ASP A 115 -3.98 7.41 -12.59
C ASP A 115 -3.28 7.73 -11.25
N HIS A 116 -2.46 6.80 -10.76
CA HIS A 116 -1.79 6.87 -9.45
C HIS A 116 -2.74 7.05 -8.25
N ALA A 117 -4.01 6.63 -8.37
CA ALA A 117 -4.99 6.72 -7.30
C ALA A 117 -4.55 5.93 -6.06
N SER A 118 -4.97 6.41 -4.89
CA SER A 118 -4.59 5.83 -3.59
C SER A 118 -5.81 5.75 -2.68
N TYR A 119 -5.72 4.90 -1.66
CA TYR A 119 -6.67 4.94 -0.57
C TYR A 119 -6.26 6.06 0.38
N PHE A 120 -7.04 7.15 0.43
CA PHE A 120 -6.69 8.37 1.18
C PHE A 120 -6.29 8.12 2.64
N ASN A 121 -6.92 7.18 3.32
CA ASN A 121 -6.63 6.88 4.73
C ASN A 121 -5.27 6.17 4.94
N GLU A 122 -4.69 5.62 3.89
CA GLU A 122 -3.43 4.88 3.89
C GLU A 122 -2.51 5.38 2.76
N ALA A 123 -2.62 6.66 2.41
CA ALA A 123 -1.85 7.27 1.33
C ALA A 123 -0.49 7.76 1.80
N ASP A 124 0.45 7.83 0.86
CA ASP A 124 1.75 8.48 1.07
C ASP A 124 1.53 10.01 1.27
N PRO A 125 1.97 10.61 2.39
CA PRO A 125 1.77 12.02 2.70
C PRO A 125 2.47 13.03 1.79
#